data_AF-A0A3P8M5C2-F1
#
_entry.id   AF-A0A3P8M5C2-F1
#
_cell.length_a   1.000
_cell.length_b   1.000
_cell.length_c   1.000
_cell.angle_alpha   90.00
_cell.angle_beta   90.00
_cell.angle_gamma   90.00
#
_symmetry.space_group_name_H-M   'P 1'
#
loop_
_entity.id
_entity.type
_entity.pdbx_description
1 polymer ?
#
loop_
_entity_poly.entity_id
_entity_poly.type
_entity_poly.pdbx_seq_one_letter_code
_entity_poly.pdbx_strand_id
1 'polypeptide(L)'
;MVAINDALGIGLMAGLHEAGISVPGEISIIGIDNIPLSGLVYPGLTSIMPPLAEMAEVMVERLIERIENPTLSPAEFSVPPALVRRQSVREAARVLKQARSAAIKEKRPGRFSFFIPASARR
;
A
#
# COMPACT_ATOMS: atom_id res chain seq x y z
N MET A 1 9.40 1.55 -9.26
CA MET A 1 8.23 2.10 -9.94
C MET A 1 7.00 1.86 -9.08
N VAL A 2 6.10 2.83 -9.01
CA VAL A 2 4.77 2.67 -8.41
C VAL A 2 3.77 2.74 -9.56
N ALA A 3 3.04 1.65 -9.80
CA ALA A 3 1.95 1.63 -10.77
C ALA A 3 0.65 2.04 -10.07
N ILE A 4 -0.21 2.78 -10.78
CA ILE A 4 -1.48 3.27 -10.22
C ILE A 4 -2.51 2.14 -9.98
N ASN A 5 -2.32 0.99 -10.63
CA ASN A 5 -3.04 -0.25 -10.38
C ASN A 5 -2.20 -1.46 -10.83
N ASP A 6 -2.65 -2.65 -10.46
CA ASP A 6 -1.96 -3.90 -10.75
C ASP A 6 -1.93 -4.23 -12.24
N ALA A 7 -2.98 -3.91 -12.99
CA ALA A 7 -3.03 -4.17 -14.44
C ALA A 7 -1.93 -3.43 -15.20
N LEU A 8 -1.71 -2.15 -14.88
CA LEU A 8 -0.62 -1.34 -15.44
C LEU A 8 0.74 -1.79 -14.92
N GLY A 9 0.83 -2.22 -13.66
CA GLY A 9 2.05 -2.82 -13.10
C GLY A 9 2.47 -4.08 -13.87
N ILE A 10 1.52 -4.96 -14.16
CA ILE A 10 1.72 -6.19 -14.95
C ILE A 10 2.09 -5.85 -16.39
N GLY A 11 1.40 -4.90 -17.03
CA GLY A 11 1.74 -4.45 -18.38
C GLY A 11 3.16 -3.88 -18.46
N LEU A 12 3.57 -3.09 -17.47
CA LEU A 12 4.95 -2.59 -17.36
C LEU A 12 5.95 -3.73 -17.19
N MET A 13 5.66 -4.72 -16.34
CA MET A 13 6.52 -5.89 -16.18
C MET A 13 6.71 -6.67 -17.48
N ALA A 14 5.63 -6.83 -18.26
CA ALA A 14 5.71 -7.47 -19.57
C ALA A 14 6.61 -6.68 -20.54
N GLY A 15 6.41 -5.37 -20.66
CA GLY A 15 7.24 -4.52 -21.52
C GLY A 15 8.71 -4.46 -21.09
N LEU A 16 8.99 -4.46 -19.78
CA LEU A 16 10.36 -4.53 -19.26
C LEU A 16 11.00 -5.88 -19.58
N HIS A 17 10.25 -6.97 -19.45
CA HIS A 17 10.73 -8.30 -19.83
C HIS A 17 11.08 -8.38 -21.32
N GLU A 18 10.24 -7.85 -22.20
CA GLU A 18 10.54 -7.76 -23.65
C GLU A 18 11.79 -6.91 -23.95
N ALA A 19 12.02 -5.87 -23.16
CA ALA A 19 13.22 -5.03 -23.24
C ALA A 19 14.47 -5.67 -22.58
N GLY A 20 14.37 -6.89 -22.03
CA GLY A 20 15.46 -7.56 -21.32
C GLY A 20 15.81 -6.95 -19.97
N ILE A 21 14.94 -6.10 -19.41
CA ILE A 21 15.14 -5.43 -18.12
C ILE A 21 14.53 -6.28 -17.01
N SER A 22 15.36 -6.61 -16.01
CA SER A 22 14.98 -7.52 -14.94
C SER A 22 14.14 -6.85 -13.84
N VAL A 23 13.05 -7.51 -13.45
CA VAL A 23 12.23 -7.20 -12.26
C VAL A 23 12.36 -8.38 -11.29
N PRO A 24 12.70 -8.18 -10.00
CA PRO A 24 13.03 -6.91 -9.33
C PRO A 24 14.51 -6.48 -9.50
N GLY A 25 15.29 -7.18 -10.32
CA GLY A 25 16.76 -7.11 -10.39
C GLY A 25 17.30 -5.71 -10.67
N GLU A 26 16.81 -5.08 -11.73
CA GLU A 26 17.13 -3.69 -12.07
C GLU A 26 16.07 -2.75 -11.53
N ILE A 27 14.79 -3.05 -11.82
CA ILE A 27 13.65 -2.22 -11.43
C ILE A 27 12.73 -3.00 -10.51
N SER A 28 12.45 -2.45 -9.32
CA SER A 28 11.36 -2.93 -8.46
C SER A 28 10.04 -2.28 -8.85
N ILE A 29 8.95 -3.03 -8.79
CA ILE A 29 7.60 -2.59 -9.15
C ILE A 29 6.62 -2.95 -8.04
N ILE A 30 5.82 -1.99 -7.62
CA ILE A 30 4.67 -2.17 -6.74
C ILE A 30 3.41 -1.69 -7.47
N GLY A 31 2.31 -2.43 -7.32
CA GLY A 31 0.98 -2.07 -7.82
C GLY A 31 0.00 -1.70 -6.71
N ILE A 32 -1.27 -1.55 -7.08
CA ILE A 32 -2.42 -1.27 -6.22
C ILE A 32 -3.57 -2.15 -6.72
N ASP A 33 -4.38 -2.69 -5.81
CA ASP A 33 -5.63 -3.47 -5.97
C ASP A 33 -5.53 -4.92 -5.50
N ASN A 34 -4.34 -5.54 -5.56
CA ASN A 34 -4.13 -6.95 -5.30
C ASN A 34 -5.10 -7.87 -6.09
N ILE A 35 -5.24 -7.64 -7.40
CA ILE A 35 -6.08 -8.48 -8.26
C ILE A 35 -5.54 -9.92 -8.30
N PRO A 36 -6.38 -10.94 -8.62
CA PRO A 36 -5.92 -12.33 -8.67
C PRO A 36 -4.70 -12.56 -9.56
N LEU A 37 -4.64 -11.85 -10.70
CA LEU A 37 -3.53 -11.95 -11.65
C LEU A 37 -2.18 -11.55 -11.05
N SER A 38 -2.14 -10.70 -10.03
CA SER A 38 -0.91 -10.25 -9.35
C SER A 38 -0.13 -11.39 -8.70
N GLY A 39 -0.80 -12.47 -8.32
CA GLY A 39 -0.16 -13.69 -7.82
C GLY A 39 0.17 -14.73 -8.89
N LEU A 40 -0.33 -14.56 -10.12
CA LEU A 40 -0.19 -15.53 -11.22
C LEU A 40 0.90 -15.12 -12.22
N VAL A 41 1.33 -13.86 -12.21
CA VAL A 41 2.46 -13.38 -13.02
C VAL A 41 3.81 -13.73 -12.39
N TYR A 42 4.86 -13.74 -13.20
CA TYR A 42 6.23 -13.95 -12.73
C TYR A 42 7.15 -12.75 -13.07
N PRO A 43 7.88 -12.19 -12.08
CA PRO A 43 7.70 -12.41 -10.63
C PRO A 43 6.29 -12.01 -10.15
N GLY A 44 5.82 -12.51 -9.01
CA GLY A 44 4.55 -12.07 -8.45
C GLY A 44 4.60 -10.58 -8.07
N LEU A 45 3.56 -9.83 -8.43
CA LEU A 45 3.47 -8.38 -8.20
C LEU A 45 3.15 -8.08 -6.73
N THR A 46 4.07 -7.40 -6.04
CA THR A 46 3.81 -6.78 -4.74
C THR A 46 2.78 -5.67 -4.94
N SER A 47 1.73 -5.64 -4.11
CA SER A 47 0.61 -4.72 -4.31
C SER A 47 0.05 -4.19 -3.00
N ILE A 48 -0.48 -2.96 -3.04
CA ILE A 48 -1.30 -2.40 -1.97
C ILE A 48 -2.75 -2.87 -2.18
N MET A 49 -3.32 -3.55 -1.20
CA MET A 49 -4.71 -4.00 -1.21
C MET A 49 -5.58 -3.01 -0.43
N PRO A 50 -6.49 -2.28 -1.10
CA PRO A 50 -7.48 -1.46 -0.41
C PRO A 50 -8.48 -2.33 0.36
N PRO A 51 -8.98 -1.88 1.52
CA PRO A 51 -9.98 -2.60 2.33
C PRO A 51 -11.38 -2.34 1.77
N LEU A 52 -11.64 -2.80 0.54
CA LEU A 52 -12.85 -2.44 -0.21
C LEU A 52 -14.16 -2.80 0.51
N ALA A 53 -14.20 -3.89 1.27
CA ALA A 53 -15.39 -4.30 2.02
C ALA A 53 -15.74 -3.29 3.13
N GLU A 54 -14.76 -2.95 3.98
CA GLU A 54 -14.92 -1.95 5.05
C GLU A 54 -15.24 -0.57 4.47
N MET A 55 -14.60 -0.19 3.36
CA MET A 55 -14.92 1.06 2.66
C MET A 55 -16.36 1.08 2.15
N ALA A 56 -16.84 -0.02 1.56
CA ALA A 56 -18.19 -0.11 1.02
C ALA A 56 -19.25 -0.02 2.14
N GLU A 57 -19.02 -0.68 3.28
CA GLU A 57 -19.89 -0.61 4.45
C GLU A 57 -20.06 0.85 4.92
N VAL A 58 -18.94 1.54 5.18
CA VAL A 58 -18.97 2.95 5.60
C VAL A 58 -19.60 3.85 4.53
N MET A 59 -19.31 3.64 3.24
CA MET A 59 -19.90 4.44 2.17
C MET A 59 -21.42 4.29 2.09
N VAL A 60 -21.93 3.07 2.22
CA VAL A 60 -23.37 2.79 2.17
C VAL A 60 -24.08 3.39 3.38
N GLU A 61 -23.52 3.21 4.58
CA GLU A 61 -24.06 3.83 5.81
C GLU A 61 -24.15 5.35 5.66
N ARG A 62 -23.07 6.00 5.22
CA ARG A 62 -23.06 7.46 5.01
C ARG A 62 -24.03 7.93 3.94
N LEU A 63 -24.23 7.14 2.89
CA LEU A 63 -25.20 7.46 1.85
C LEU A 63 -26.62 7.42 2.41
N ILE A 64 -26.96 6.40 3.20
CA ILE A 64 -28.27 6.27 3.85
C ILE A 64 -28.50 7.46 4.81
N GLU A 65 -27.54 7.77 5.68
CA GLU A 65 -27.62 8.91 6.60
C GLU A 65 -27.88 10.24 5.87
N ARG A 66 -27.25 10.43 4.71
CA ARG A 66 -27.38 11.65 3.88
C ARG A 66 -28.71 11.73 3.15
N ILE A 67 -29.29 10.60 2.75
CA ILE A 67 -30.64 10.51 2.18
C ILE A 67 -31.67 10.92 3.24
N GLU A 68 -31.52 10.40 4.46
CA GLU A 68 -32.40 10.73 5.58
C GLU A 68 -32.21 12.17 6.08
N ASN A 69 -30.99 12.70 5.98
CA ASN A 69 -30.63 14.04 6.43
C ASN A 69 -29.91 14.83 5.31
N PRO A 70 -30.64 15.46 4.37
CA PRO A 70 -30.05 16.18 3.23
C PRO A 70 -29.17 17.39 3.59
N THR A 71 -29.18 17.83 4.85
CA THR A 71 -28.33 18.93 5.37
C THR A 71 -27.08 18.43 6.11
N LEU A 72 -26.89 17.11 6.25
CA LEU A 72 -25.74 16.49 6.93
C LEU A 72 -24.39 16.93 6.33
N SER A 73 -23.50 17.52 7.12
CA SER A 73 -22.19 17.94 6.59
C SER A 73 -21.38 16.75 6.03
N PRO A 74 -20.57 16.94 4.97
CA PRO A 74 -19.68 15.90 4.48
C PRO A 74 -18.76 15.38 5.59
N ALA A 75 -18.57 14.07 5.62
CA ALA A 75 -17.66 13.40 6.55
C ALA A 75 -16.53 12.72 5.77
N GLU A 76 -15.31 12.84 6.29
CA GLU A 76 -14.16 12.08 5.81
C GLU A 76 -13.96 10.82 6.66
N PHE A 77 -13.55 9.74 6.02
CA PHE A 77 -13.15 8.51 6.70
C PHE A 77 -11.89 7.93 6.05
N SER A 78 -11.10 7.20 6.83
CA SER A 78 -9.87 6.56 6.38
C SER A 78 -9.81 5.15 6.94
N VAL A 79 -9.57 4.19 6.05
CA VAL A 79 -9.40 2.78 6.41
C VAL A 79 -8.01 2.35 5.93
N PRO A 80 -7.16 1.76 6.80
CA PRO A 80 -5.78 1.45 6.44
C PRO A 80 -5.71 0.34 5.39
N PRO A 81 -4.94 0.50 4.31
CA PRO A 81 -4.72 -0.57 3.35
C PRO A 81 -3.72 -1.61 3.87
N ALA A 82 -3.69 -2.77 3.22
CA ALA A 82 -2.72 -3.82 3.49
C ALA A 82 -1.64 -3.89 2.39
N LEU A 83 -0.39 -4.16 2.77
CA LEU A 83 0.67 -4.47 1.80
C LEU A 83 0.74 -5.98 1.57
N VAL A 84 0.50 -6.42 0.34
CA VAL A 84 0.67 -7.80 -0.08
C VAL A 84 2.04 -7.96 -0.73
N ARG A 85 3.00 -8.47 0.06
CA ARG A 85 4.39 -8.67 -0.37
C ARG A 85 4.53 -9.88 -1.31
N ARG A 86 5.21 -9.68 -2.44
CA ARG A 86 5.60 -10.73 -3.41
C ARG A 86 7.03 -10.49 -3.92
N GLN A 87 7.37 -11.01 -5.11
CA GLN A 87 8.74 -11.04 -5.62
C GLN A 87 9.12 -9.85 -6.51
N SER A 88 8.19 -8.97 -6.89
CA SER A 88 8.48 -7.83 -7.78
C SER A 88 9.21 -6.64 -7.13
N VAL A 89 9.48 -6.70 -5.82
CA VAL A 89 10.22 -5.65 -5.09
C VAL A 89 11.41 -6.28 -4.38
N ARG A 90 12.60 -5.71 -4.56
CA ARG A 90 13.80 -6.09 -3.80
C ARG A 90 14.01 -5.17 -2.60
N GLU A 91 14.71 -5.68 -1.58
CA GLU A 91 15.20 -4.83 -0.51
C GLU A 91 16.19 -3.78 -1.05
N ALA A 92 16.02 -2.54 -0.62
CA ALA A 92 16.95 -1.48 -0.97
C ALA A 92 18.27 -1.66 -0.21
N ALA A 93 19.37 -1.89 -0.94
CA ALA A 93 20.71 -2.07 -0.36
C ALA A 93 21.16 -0.92 0.56
N ARG A 94 20.63 0.29 0.38
CA ARG A 94 20.94 1.47 1.21
C ARG A 94 20.18 1.49 2.53
N VAL A 95 18.96 0.95 2.59
CA VAL A 95 18.14 0.87 3.80
C VAL A 95 18.75 -0.13 4.79
N LEU A 96 19.32 -1.24 4.32
CA LEU A 96 19.98 -2.23 5.18
C LEU A 96 21.18 -1.68 5.97
N LYS A 97 21.99 -0.80 5.37
CA LYS A 97 23.13 -0.16 6.08
C LYS A 97 22.66 0.80 7.18
N GLN A 98 21.57 1.53 6.94
CA GLN A 98 21.01 2.47 7.91
C GLN A 98 20.19 1.76 9.01
N ALA A 99 19.36 0.78 8.65
CA ALA A 99 18.56 0.00 9.60
C ALA A 99 19.41 -0.87 10.53
N ARG A 100 20.48 -1.50 10.02
CA ARG A 100 21.45 -2.19 10.90
C ARG A 100 22.17 -1.22 11.84
N SER A 101 22.55 -0.03 11.37
CA SER A 101 23.20 0.97 12.23
C SER A 101 22.25 1.56 13.28
N ALA A 102 20.96 1.73 12.95
CA ALA A 102 19.93 2.21 13.87
C ALA A 102 19.54 1.14 14.90
N ALA A 103 19.32 -0.11 14.49
CA ALA A 103 18.98 -1.22 15.39
C ALA A 103 20.10 -1.56 16.39
N ILE A 104 21.37 -1.30 16.06
CA ILE A 104 22.49 -1.39 17.01
C ILE A 104 22.44 -0.25 18.05
N LYS A 105 21.94 0.93 17.67
CA LYS A 105 21.84 2.12 18.53
C LYS A 105 20.62 2.08 19.46
N GLU A 106 19.56 1.39 19.05
CA GLU A 106 18.23 1.40 19.70
C GLU A 106 18.07 0.33 20.79
N LYS A 107 19.12 -0.42 21.13
CA LYS A 107 19.16 -1.37 22.26
C LYS A 107 19.22 -0.66 23.64
N ARG A 108 18.42 0.39 23.84
CA ARG A 108 18.15 1.02 25.15
C ARG A 108 16.63 0.96 25.41
N PRO A 109 16.18 0.49 26.57
CA PRO A 109 14.76 0.25 26.81
C PRO A 109 14.05 1.59 27.05
N GLY A 110 13.02 1.91 26.27
CA GLY A 110 12.28 3.16 26.47
C GLY A 110 11.12 3.40 25.50
N ARG A 111 9.95 2.83 25.82
CA ARG A 111 8.57 3.35 25.64
C ARG A 111 8.32 4.25 24.40
N PHE A 112 7.79 3.65 23.33
CA PHE A 112 7.22 4.39 22.20
C PHE A 112 5.81 4.89 22.52
N SER A 113 5.62 6.21 22.51
CA SER A 113 4.31 6.87 22.48
C SER A 113 4.05 7.37 21.06
N PHE A 114 2.99 6.85 20.43
CA PHE A 114 2.50 7.33 19.14
C PHE A 114 1.96 8.76 19.27
N PHE A 115 2.42 9.65 18.38
CA PHE A 115 1.92 11.01 18.23
C PHE A 115 0.63 10.97 17.41
N ILE A 116 -0.51 11.30 18.02
CA ILE A 116 -1.78 11.53 17.33
C ILE A 116 -1.91 13.05 17.09
N PRO A 117 -2.02 13.53 15.84
CA PRO A 117 -2.23 14.95 15.57
C PRO A 117 -3.60 15.41 16.07
N ALA A 118 -3.68 16.65 16.54
CA ALA A 118 -4.81 17.24 17.26
C ALA A 118 -6.11 17.41 16.45
N SER A 119 -6.16 16.98 15.18
CA SER A 119 -7.36 17.00 14.35
C SER A 119 -8.30 15.80 14.57
N ALA A 120 -7.87 14.75 15.28
CA ALA A 120 -8.65 13.54 15.52
C ALA A 120 -9.48 13.54 16.81
N ARG A 121 -9.85 14.72 17.34
CA ARG A 121 -10.88 14.85 18.39
C ARG A 121 -11.94 15.83 17.94
N ARG A 122 -12.94 15.35 17.20
CA ARG A 122 -14.34 15.72 17.37
C ARG A 122 -15.20 14.53 17.03
#